data_AF-A0AAP0EGL6-F1
#
_entry.id   AF-A0AAP0EGL6-F1
#
_cell.length_a   1.000
_cell.length_b   1.000
_cell.length_c   1.000
_cell.angle_alpha   90.00
_cell.angle_beta   90.00
_cell.angle_gamma   90.00
#
_symmetry.space_group_name_H-M   'P 1'
#
loop_
_entity.id
_entity.type
_entity.pdbx_description
1 polymer ?
#
loop_
_entity_poly.entity_id
_entity_poly.type
_entity_poly.pdbx_seq_one_letter_code
_entity_poly.pdbx_strand_id
1 'polypeptide(L)'
;MAEIREESTAAVIDKDIGIDKERREKELENWLPITSSRNAKWWYSAFHNVTAIVGAGVLSLPYAMAQLGWGPGTVVLALSWIITLYTLWQMVEMHELVPGKRFDRYHELCQHAFGEKLGLYIVVPQQLMVQVGSDIVYMVTEGNHCRRPTTHYALHQGVKT
;
A
#
# COMPACT_ATOMS: atom_id res chain seq x y z
N MET A 1 19.28 52.16 11.45
CA MET A 1 19.86 51.93 10.10
C MET A 1 20.69 50.64 10.03
N ALA A 2 21.51 50.30 11.05
CA ALA A 2 22.29 49.06 11.05
C ALA A 2 21.44 47.78 11.28
N GLU A 3 20.46 47.84 12.18
CA GLU A 3 19.60 46.71 12.57
C GLU A 3 18.71 46.20 11.42
N ILE A 4 18.15 47.11 10.60
CA ILE A 4 17.34 46.77 9.41
C ILE A 4 18.16 46.02 8.34
N ARG A 5 19.47 46.31 8.25
CA ARG A 5 20.36 45.62 7.30
C ARG A 5 20.71 44.20 7.78
N GLU A 6 20.81 44.01 9.09
CA GLU A 6 21.10 42.71 9.69
C GLU A 6 19.90 41.75 9.55
N GLU A 7 18.69 42.24 9.80
CA GLU A 7 17.44 41.50 9.61
C GLU A 7 17.21 41.14 8.14
N SER A 8 17.49 42.07 7.22
CA SER A 8 17.43 41.81 5.77
C SER A 8 18.50 40.82 5.29
N THR A 9 19.66 40.75 5.97
CA THR A 9 20.73 39.81 5.61
C THR A 9 20.42 38.41 6.15
N ALA A 10 19.90 38.33 7.39
CA ALA A 10 19.47 37.08 8.02
C ALA A 10 18.30 36.44 7.24
N ALA A 11 17.33 37.23 6.79
CA ALA A 11 16.20 36.76 5.98
C ALA A 11 16.64 36.24 4.59
N VAL A 12 17.68 36.81 3.99
CA VAL A 12 18.25 36.31 2.72
C VAL A 12 18.98 34.98 2.93
N ILE A 13 19.76 34.86 4.00
CA ILE A 13 20.49 33.64 4.36
C ILE A 13 19.52 32.48 4.66
N ASP A 14 18.45 32.72 5.42
CA ASP A 14 17.44 31.69 5.73
C ASP A 14 16.74 31.18 4.45
N LYS A 15 16.45 32.10 3.51
CA LYS A 15 15.83 31.77 2.22
C LYS A 15 16.77 30.95 1.33
N ASP A 16 18.06 31.30 1.28
CA ASP A 16 19.06 30.55 0.53
C ASP A 16 19.32 29.16 1.12
N ILE A 17 19.32 29.04 2.46
CA ILE A 17 19.42 27.74 3.16
C ILE A 17 18.19 26.87 2.88
N GLY A 18 16.99 27.46 2.87
CA GLY A 18 15.75 26.75 2.52
C GLY A 18 15.76 26.23 1.08
N ILE A 19 16.20 27.05 0.12
CA ILE A 19 16.29 26.67 -1.30
C ILE A 19 17.35 25.58 -1.52
N ASP A 20 18.50 25.66 -0.84
CA ASP A 20 19.57 24.66 -0.93
C ASP A 20 19.15 23.32 -0.30
N LYS A 21 18.38 23.36 0.80
CA LYS A 21 17.80 22.17 1.42
C LYS A 21 16.78 21.48 0.51
N GLU A 22 15.84 22.23 -0.07
CA GLU A 22 14.88 21.67 -1.05
C GLU A 22 15.58 21.08 -2.28
N ARG A 23 16.64 21.73 -2.76
CA ARG A 23 17.42 21.24 -3.91
C ARG A 23 18.11 19.92 -3.58
N ARG A 24 18.78 19.84 -2.41
CA ARG A 24 19.40 18.59 -1.94
C ARG A 24 18.38 17.48 -1.76
N GLU A 25 17.20 17.76 -1.22
CA GLU A 25 16.13 16.77 -1.06
C GLU A 25 15.64 16.24 -2.43
N LYS A 26 15.40 17.14 -3.41
CA LYS A 26 15.04 16.76 -4.78
C LYS A 26 16.14 15.96 -5.49
N GLU A 27 17.40 16.29 -5.26
CA GLU A 27 18.55 15.54 -5.80
C GLU A 27 18.67 14.16 -5.17
N LEU A 28 18.45 14.05 -3.86
CA LEU A 28 18.45 12.77 -3.13
C LEU A 28 17.30 11.87 -3.60
N GLU A 29 16.11 12.43 -3.79
CA GLU A 29 14.97 11.73 -4.39
C GLU A 29 15.28 11.29 -5.82
N ASN A 30 15.90 12.13 -6.65
CA ASN A 30 16.24 11.75 -8.03
C ASN A 30 17.40 10.74 -8.12
N TRP A 31 18.24 10.63 -7.09
CA TRP A 31 19.32 9.64 -7.02
C TRP A 31 18.80 8.24 -6.66
N LEU A 32 17.72 8.16 -5.87
CA LEU A 32 17.13 6.89 -5.46
C LEU A 32 16.44 6.20 -6.66
N PRO A 33 16.80 4.96 -7.03
CA PRO A 33 16.25 4.28 -8.21
C PRO A 33 14.74 4.04 -8.13
N ILE A 34 14.14 4.11 -6.94
CA ILE A 34 12.69 4.01 -6.72
C ILE A 34 11.93 5.32 -7.03
N THR A 35 12.61 6.47 -7.03
CA THR A 35 12.01 7.81 -7.23
C THR A 35 12.56 8.53 -8.47
N SER A 36 13.65 8.03 -9.06
CA SER A 36 14.34 8.62 -10.23
C SER A 36 13.59 8.51 -11.56
N SER A 37 12.69 7.52 -11.71
CA SER A 37 11.94 7.28 -12.94
C SER A 37 10.44 7.45 -12.71
N ARG A 38 9.90 8.60 -13.11
CA ARG A 38 8.46 8.93 -13.01
C ARG A 38 7.70 8.80 -14.34
N ASN A 39 8.19 8.00 -15.29
CA ASN A 39 7.50 7.77 -16.57
C ASN A 39 6.34 6.74 -16.47
N ALA A 40 5.75 6.59 -15.29
CA ALA A 40 4.63 5.68 -15.07
C ALA A 40 3.32 6.36 -15.45
N LYS A 41 2.62 5.79 -16.43
CA LYS A 41 1.31 6.28 -16.87
C LYS A 41 0.23 5.72 -15.94
N TRP A 42 -0.87 6.46 -15.71
CA TRP A 42 -1.90 6.12 -14.71
C TRP A 42 -2.47 4.70 -14.88
N TRP A 43 -2.57 4.21 -16.11
CA TRP A 43 -3.07 2.87 -16.38
C TRP A 43 -2.10 1.78 -15.92
N TYR A 44 -0.78 1.98 -16.00
CA TYR A 44 0.19 1.01 -15.47
C TYR A 44 0.02 0.83 -13.97
N SER A 45 -0.19 1.92 -13.23
CA SER A 45 -0.49 1.87 -11.79
C SER A 45 -1.80 1.11 -11.51
N ALA A 46 -2.85 1.39 -12.29
CA ALA A 46 -4.12 0.67 -12.17
C ALA A 46 -3.97 -0.84 -12.43
N PHE A 47 -3.22 -1.24 -13.46
CA PHE A 47 -2.96 -2.66 -13.74
C PHE A 47 -2.17 -3.34 -12.63
N HIS A 48 -1.11 -2.72 -12.13
CA HIS A 48 -0.34 -3.28 -11.01
C HIS A 48 -1.20 -3.44 -9.74
N ASN A 49 -2.08 -2.48 -9.44
CA ASN A 49 -3.02 -2.59 -8.33
C ASN A 49 -4.01 -3.73 -8.52
N VAL A 50 -4.56 -3.89 -9.72
CA VAL A 50 -5.48 -5.01 -10.02
C VAL A 50 -4.75 -6.34 -9.90
N THR A 51 -3.55 -6.49 -10.46
CA THR A 51 -2.78 -7.74 -10.35
C THR A 51 -2.37 -8.07 -8.92
N ALA A 52 -2.08 -7.06 -8.09
CA ALA A 52 -1.79 -7.26 -6.66
C ALA A 52 -3.01 -7.78 -5.89
N ILE A 53 -4.23 -7.36 -6.26
CA ILE A 53 -5.48 -7.76 -5.61
C ILE A 53 -6.00 -9.10 -6.17
N VAL A 54 -5.88 -9.31 -7.49
CA VAL A 54 -6.32 -10.52 -8.20
C VAL A 54 -5.26 -11.60 -8.01
N GLY A 55 -5.23 -12.19 -6.81
CA GLY A 55 -4.39 -13.33 -6.48
C GLY A 55 -5.16 -14.39 -5.70
N ALA A 56 -4.54 -14.95 -4.66
CA ALA A 56 -5.09 -16.05 -3.86
C ALA A 56 -6.46 -15.71 -3.23
N GLY A 57 -6.71 -14.43 -2.92
CA GLY A 57 -8.00 -13.97 -2.38
C GLY A 57 -9.17 -14.26 -3.32
N VAL A 58 -9.04 -13.94 -4.61
CA VAL A 58 -10.11 -14.14 -5.60
C VAL A 58 -10.31 -15.63 -5.92
N LEU A 59 -9.24 -16.43 -5.88
CA LEU A 59 -9.32 -17.89 -6.11
C LEU A 59 -10.16 -18.62 -5.04
N SER A 60 -10.23 -18.07 -3.83
CA SER A 60 -11.06 -18.62 -2.73
C SER A 60 -12.55 -18.23 -2.82
N LEU A 61 -12.87 -17.22 -3.63
CA LEU A 61 -14.17 -16.59 -3.70
C LEU A 61 -15.27 -17.54 -4.25
N PRO A 62 -15.02 -18.36 -5.30
CA PRO A 62 -15.99 -19.36 -5.75
C PRO A 62 -16.33 -20.41 -4.68
N TYR A 63 -15.33 -20.82 -3.90
CA TYR A 63 -15.52 -21.77 -2.80
C TYR A 63 -16.36 -21.16 -1.67
N ALA A 64 -16.10 -19.90 -1.30
CA ALA A 64 -16.92 -19.19 -0.32
C ALA A 64 -18.37 -18.99 -0.79
N MET A 65 -18.58 -18.65 -2.06
CA MET A 65 -19.90 -18.53 -2.68
C MET A 65 -20.67 -19.86 -2.70
N ALA A 66 -19.97 -20.98 -2.89
CA ALA A 66 -20.58 -22.31 -2.83
C ALA A 66 -21.06 -22.67 -1.42
N GLN A 67 -20.38 -22.21 -0.37
CA GLN A 67 -20.74 -22.46 1.03
C GLN A 67 -21.85 -21.53 1.54
N LEU A 68 -21.82 -20.25 1.15
CA LEU A 68 -22.80 -19.23 1.58
C LEU A 68 -24.07 -19.19 0.72
N GLY A 69 -24.03 -19.77 -0.47
CA GLY A 69 -25.09 -19.67 -1.47
C GLY A 69 -25.09 -18.32 -2.21
N TRP A 70 -25.77 -18.29 -3.35
CA TRP A 70 -25.71 -17.15 -4.28
C TRP A 70 -26.27 -15.84 -3.69
N GLY A 71 -27.38 -15.91 -2.94
CA GLY A 71 -28.05 -14.74 -2.36
C GLY A 71 -27.20 -14.06 -1.28
N PRO A 72 -26.91 -14.74 -0.15
CA PRO A 72 -26.07 -14.19 0.91
C PRO A 72 -24.67 -13.81 0.42
N GLY A 73 -24.07 -14.63 -0.45
CA GLY A 73 -22.77 -14.35 -1.05
C GLY A 73 -22.77 -13.04 -1.85
N THR A 74 -23.75 -12.82 -2.72
CA THR A 74 -23.86 -11.58 -3.51
C THR A 74 -24.07 -10.36 -2.63
N VAL A 75 -24.88 -10.48 -1.57
CA VAL A 75 -25.12 -9.38 -0.62
C VAL A 75 -23.82 -8.99 0.10
N VAL A 76 -23.05 -9.97 0.60
CA VAL A 76 -21.77 -9.72 1.26
C VAL A 76 -20.75 -9.09 0.30
N LEU A 77 -20.70 -9.54 -0.97
CA LEU A 77 -19.84 -8.93 -1.98
C LEU A 77 -20.22 -7.49 -2.28
N ALA A 78 -21.52 -7.19 -2.43
CA ALA A 78 -21.99 -5.83 -2.66
C ALA A 78 -21.69 -4.91 -1.46
N LEU A 79 -21.91 -5.39 -0.23
CA LEU A 79 -21.56 -4.65 0.99
C LEU A 79 -20.05 -4.40 1.08
N SER A 80 -19.22 -5.43 0.84
CA SER A 80 -17.77 -5.31 0.81
C SER A 80 -17.31 -4.30 -0.22
N TRP A 81 -17.93 -4.28 -1.40
CA TRP A 81 -17.62 -3.31 -2.46
C TRP A 81 -17.96 -1.87 -2.05
N ILE A 82 -19.13 -1.63 -1.45
CA ILE A 82 -19.53 -0.32 -0.94
C ILE A 82 -18.55 0.16 0.14
N ILE A 83 -18.20 -0.72 1.09
CA ILE A 83 -17.23 -0.40 2.14
C ILE A 83 -15.86 -0.07 1.53
N THR A 84 -15.42 -0.81 0.51
CA THR A 84 -14.14 -0.57 -0.17
C THR A 84 -14.12 0.79 -0.88
N LEU A 85 -15.20 1.18 -1.55
CA LEU A 85 -15.31 2.50 -2.16
C LEU A 85 -15.32 3.62 -1.12
N TYR A 86 -16.01 3.39 0.00
CA TYR A 86 -16.04 4.34 1.11
C TYR A 86 -14.66 4.54 1.74
N THR A 87 -13.91 3.46 1.99
CA THR A 87 -12.55 3.57 2.54
C THR A 87 -11.58 4.20 1.55
N LEU A 88 -11.69 3.90 0.24
CA LEU A 88 -10.89 4.57 -0.79
C LEU A 88 -11.14 6.08 -0.80
N TRP A 89 -12.40 6.49 -0.69
CA TRP A 89 -12.75 7.91 -0.58
C TRP A 89 -12.09 8.55 0.64
N GLN A 90 -12.21 7.91 1.81
CA GLN A 90 -11.60 8.42 3.05
C GLN A 90 -10.08 8.54 2.95
N MET A 91 -9.41 7.56 2.32
CA MET A 91 -7.97 7.58 2.11
C MET A 91 -7.52 8.73 1.21
N VAL A 92 -8.29 9.05 0.16
CA VAL A 92 -8.01 10.18 -0.73
C VAL A 92 -8.15 11.50 0.01
N GLU A 93 -9.24 11.69 0.76
CA GLU A 93 -9.46 12.92 1.54
C GLU A 93 -8.38 13.13 2.61
N MET A 94 -7.95 12.04 3.26
CA MET A 94 -6.91 12.09 4.29
C MET A 94 -5.49 12.34 3.74
N HIS A 95 -5.26 12.11 2.45
CA HIS A 95 -3.93 12.29 1.83
C HIS A 95 -3.48 13.77 1.83
N GLU A 96 -4.44 14.70 1.81
CA GLU A 96 -4.23 16.15 1.83
C GLU A 96 -4.91 16.86 3.01
N LEU A 97 -5.17 16.14 4.12
CA LEU A 97 -5.90 16.66 5.29
C LEU A 97 -5.29 17.94 5.88
N VAL A 98 -4.00 18.21 5.64
CA VAL A 98 -3.28 19.41 6.08
C VAL A 98 -2.67 20.12 4.87
N PRO A 99 -3.00 21.41 4.62
CA PRO A 99 -2.40 22.18 3.54
C PRO A 99 -0.88 22.22 3.69
N GLY A 100 -0.14 21.68 2.72
CA GLY A 100 1.32 21.73 2.67
C GLY A 100 2.06 20.49 3.17
N LYS A 101 1.38 19.42 3.61
CA LYS A 101 2.03 18.13 3.93
C LYS A 101 1.30 16.96 3.28
N ARG A 102 1.98 16.28 2.36
CA ARG A 102 1.49 15.08 1.67
C ARG A 102 1.75 13.84 2.52
N PHE A 103 0.71 13.17 3.00
CA PHE A 103 0.84 11.96 3.81
C PHE A 103 0.88 10.71 2.92
N ASP A 104 2.04 10.40 2.34
CA ASP A 104 2.19 9.24 1.44
C ASP A 104 2.25 7.88 2.18
N ARG A 105 2.34 7.87 3.51
CA ARG A 105 2.49 6.63 4.28
C ARG A 105 1.48 6.50 5.42
N TYR A 106 0.86 5.32 5.49
CA TYR A 106 -0.22 5.01 6.45
C TYR A 106 0.20 5.22 7.92
N HIS A 107 1.46 4.96 8.27
CA HIS A 107 1.94 5.15 9.63
C HIS A 107 2.01 6.63 10.02
N GLU A 108 2.39 7.52 9.10
CA GLU A 108 2.42 8.97 9.30
C GLU A 108 1.01 9.56 9.43
N LEU A 109 0.06 9.07 8.63
CA LEU A 109 -1.34 9.48 8.73
C LEU A 109 -1.94 9.07 10.08
N CYS A 110 -1.66 7.85 10.54
CA CYS A 110 -2.17 7.38 11.82
C CYS A 110 -1.46 8.03 13.03
N GLN A 111 -0.19 8.42 12.89
CA GLN A 111 0.49 9.25 13.88
C GLN A 111 -0.12 10.65 13.98
N HIS A 112 -0.60 11.20 12.87
CA HIS A 112 -1.31 12.48 12.87
C HIS A 112 -2.71 12.38 13.51
N ALA A 113 -3.47 11.32 13.18
CA ALA A 113 -4.85 11.14 13.67
C ALA A 113 -4.95 10.65 15.13
N PHE A 114 -4.04 9.76 15.58
CA PHE A 114 -4.09 9.11 16.89
C PHE A 114 -2.93 9.51 17.83
N GLY A 115 -2.01 10.36 17.36
CA GLY A 115 -0.80 10.77 18.09
C GLY A 115 0.43 9.92 17.77
N GLU A 116 1.63 10.52 17.92
CA GLU A 116 2.91 9.98 17.42
C GLU A 116 3.25 8.56 17.90
N LYS A 117 2.84 8.19 19.12
CA LYS A 117 3.18 6.88 19.73
C LYS A 117 2.06 5.86 19.64
N LEU A 118 0.81 6.30 19.79
CA LEU A 118 -0.37 5.42 19.78
C LEU A 118 -0.74 4.97 18.36
N GLY A 119 -0.68 5.88 17.38
CA GLY A 119 -0.93 5.53 15.98
C GLY A 119 0.06 4.50 15.44
N LEU A 120 1.34 4.64 15.80
CA LEU A 120 2.39 3.70 15.39
C LEU A 120 2.21 2.31 16.04
N TYR A 121 1.92 2.27 17.35
CA TYR A 121 1.82 1.01 18.09
C TYR A 121 0.58 0.19 17.70
N ILE A 122 -0.47 0.81 17.19
CA ILE A 122 -1.67 0.09 16.75
C ILE A 122 -1.52 -0.38 15.28
N VAL A 123 -1.05 0.49 14.40
CA VAL A 123 -1.03 0.21 12.96
C VAL A 123 0.08 -0.74 12.55
N VAL A 124 1.27 -0.63 13.17
CA VAL A 124 2.41 -1.47 12.78
C VAL A 124 2.15 -2.96 13.08
N PRO A 125 1.65 -3.36 14.26
CA PRO A 125 1.29 -4.76 14.50
C PRO A 125 0.19 -5.26 13.57
N GLN A 126 -0.82 -4.44 13.28
CA GLN A 126 -1.90 -4.82 12.36
C GLN A 126 -1.35 -5.06 10.94
N GLN A 127 -0.50 -4.18 10.43
CA GLN A 127 0.12 -4.33 9.11
C GLN A 127 0.99 -5.59 9.04
N LEU A 128 1.78 -5.86 10.08
CA LEU A 128 2.63 -7.07 10.14
C LEU A 128 1.79 -8.35 10.20
N MET A 129 0.72 -8.37 11.00
CA MET A 129 -0.19 -9.51 11.10
C MET A 129 -0.84 -9.84 9.75
N VAL A 130 -1.34 -8.83 9.03
CA VAL A 130 -1.97 -9.02 7.71
C VAL A 130 -0.95 -9.49 6.67
N GLN A 131 0.25 -8.90 6.66
CA GLN A 131 1.30 -9.26 5.70
C GLN A 131 1.75 -10.71 5.88
N VAL A 132 2.12 -11.10 7.11
CA VAL A 132 2.57 -12.47 7.42
C VAL A 132 1.46 -13.48 7.17
N GLY A 133 0.22 -13.14 7.55
CA GLY A 133 -0.95 -13.99 7.30
C GLY A 133 -1.19 -14.22 5.80
N SER A 134 -1.12 -13.17 5.00
CA SER A 134 -1.22 -13.25 3.54
C SER A 134 -0.12 -14.12 2.96
N ASP A 135 1.14 -13.89 3.32
CA ASP A 135 2.29 -14.63 2.80
C ASP A 135 2.18 -16.15 3.08
N ILE A 136 1.70 -16.53 4.26
CA ILE A 136 1.45 -17.94 4.61
C ILE A 136 0.34 -18.53 3.72
N VAL A 137 -0.77 -17.82 3.55
CA VAL A 137 -1.90 -18.30 2.71
C VAL A 137 -1.48 -18.45 1.26
N TYR A 138 -0.71 -17.50 0.73
CA TYR A 138 -0.16 -17.59 -0.62
C TYR A 138 0.77 -18.79 -0.77
N MET A 139 1.73 -18.97 0.13
CA MET A 139 2.67 -20.09 0.10
C MET A 139 1.96 -21.45 0.15
N VAL A 140 0.95 -21.60 1.01
CA VAL A 140 0.14 -22.84 1.12
C VAL A 140 -0.70 -23.07 -0.14
N THR A 141 -1.31 -22.02 -0.67
CA THR A 141 -2.14 -22.10 -1.88
C THR A 141 -1.28 -22.49 -3.08
N GLU A 142 -0.14 -21.84 -3.27
CA GLU A 142 0.81 -22.15 -4.35
C GLU A 142 1.39 -23.57 -4.23
N GLY A 143 1.79 -23.99 -3.02
CA GLY A 143 2.26 -25.35 -2.77
C GLY A 143 1.24 -26.43 -3.14
N ASN A 144 -0.03 -26.21 -2.78
CA ASN A 144 -1.13 -27.11 -3.14
C ASN A 144 -1.41 -27.12 -4.66
N HIS A 145 -1.29 -25.98 -5.33
CA HIS A 145 -1.44 -25.89 -6.79
C HIS A 145 -0.29 -26.60 -7.52
N CYS A 146 0.94 -26.55 -7.02
CA CYS A 146 2.09 -27.23 -7.62
C CYS A 146 2.08 -28.75 -7.37
N ARG A 147 1.66 -29.19 -6.18
CA ARG A 147 1.65 -30.62 -5.82
C ARG A 147 0.67 -31.44 -6.65
N ARG A 148 -0.54 -30.93 -6.91
CA ARG A 148 -1.62 -31.69 -7.57
C ARG A 148 -1.24 -32.21 -8.96
N PRO A 149 -0.69 -31.39 -9.88
CA PRO A 149 -0.18 -31.87 -11.17
C PRO A 149 0.89 -32.94 -10.99
N THR A 150 1.88 -32.71 -10.12
CA THR A 150 3.00 -33.64 -9.90
C THR A 150 2.51 -35.01 -9.41
N THR A 151 1.57 -35.05 -8.46
CA THR A 151 0.95 -36.30 -8.02
C THR A 151 0.14 -36.96 -9.14
N HIS A 152 -0.59 -36.19 -9.94
CA HIS A 152 -1.34 -36.72 -11.07
C HIS A 152 -0.44 -37.35 -12.15
N TYR A 153 0.70 -36.71 -12.47
CA TYR A 153 1.69 -37.26 -13.40
C TYR A 153 2.40 -38.51 -12.84
N ALA A 154 2.73 -38.53 -11.55
CA ALA A 154 3.34 -39.70 -10.90
C ALA A 154 2.42 -40.93 -10.91
N LEU A 155 1.12 -40.74 -10.67
CA LEU A 155 0.12 -41.80 -10.77
C LEU A 155 -0.01 -42.37 -12.20
N HIS A 156 0.04 -41.52 -13.22
CA HIS A 156 0.03 -41.96 -14.62
C HIS A 156 1.28 -42.77 -15.03
N GLN A 157 2.42 -42.54 -14.36
CA GLN A 157 3.66 -43.29 -14.61
C GLN A 157 3.81 -44.54 -13.72
N GLY A 158 2.81 -44.89 -12.93
CA GLY A 158 2.87 -46.06 -12.04
C GLY A 158 3.84 -45.91 -10.87
N VAL A 159 4.37 -44.70 -10.64
CA VAL A 159 5.25 -44.39 -9.51
C VAL A 159 4.36 -44.14 -8.30
N LYS A 160 4.31 -45.11 -7.38
CA LYS A 160 3.64 -44.90 -6.09
C LYS A 160 4.43 -43.84 -5.31
N THR A 161 3.77 -42.73 -5.01
CA THR A 161 4.26 -41.65 -4.14
C THR A 161 3.78 -41.86 -2.72
#